data_AF-A0A7C3Q8Z3-F1
#
_entry.id   AF-A0A7C3Q8Z3-F1
#
_cell.length_a   1.000
_cell.length_b   1.000
_cell.length_c   1.000
_cell.angle_alpha   90.00
_cell.angle_beta   90.00
_cell.angle_gamma   90.00
#
_symmetry.space_group_name_H-M   'P 1'
#
loop_
_entity.id
_entity.type
_entity.pdbx_description
1 polymer ?
#
loop_
_entity_poly.entity_id
_entity_poly.type
_entity_poly.pdbx_seq_one_letter_code
_entity_poly.pdbx_strand_id
1 'polypeptide(L)' 'MRIGLQCRKNEAVVSISDEGHGIPIPFRSKIFFPNFSTRAEGNGLGLTSCRQIIEEEHGGSLTFTLPRQSK' A
#
# COMPACT_ATOMS: atom_id res chain seq x y z
N MET A 1 13.50 5.59 1.51
CA MET A 1 12.21 5.64 0.80
C MET A 1 12.50 5.96 -0.67
N ARG A 2 11.89 5.23 -1.60
CA ARG A 2 11.98 5.45 -3.05
C ARG A 2 10.57 5.62 -3.61
N ILE A 3 10.43 6.56 -4.53
CA ILE A 3 9.19 6.80 -5.27
C ILE A 3 9.50 6.59 -6.75
N GLY A 4 8.69 5.78 -7.42
CA GLY A 4 8.81 5.52 -8.85
C GLY A 4 7.52 5.83 -9.58
N LEU A 5 7.64 6.37 -10.79
CA LEU A 5 6.54 6.62 -11.70
C LEU A 5 6.81 5.89 -13.02
N GLN A 6 5.84 5.16 -13.52
CA GLN A 6 5.93 4.48 -14.81
C GLN A 6 4.60 4.59 -15.56
N CYS A 7 4.63 4.82 -16.87
CA CYS A 7 3.46 4.61 -17.72
C CYS A 7 3.43 3.14 -18.17
N ARG A 8 2.34 2.41 -17.90
CA ARG A 8 2.11 1.06 -18.40
C ARG A 8 0.85 1.05 -19.24
N LYS A 9 0.99 0.85 -20.55
CA LYS A 9 -0.10 0.99 -21.52
C LYS A 9 -0.74 2.38 -21.38
N ASN A 10 -1.95 2.45 -20.81
CA ASN A 10 -2.70 3.67 -20.57
C ASN A 10 -2.84 4.02 -19.08
N GLU A 11 -2.06 3.39 -18.20
CA GLU A 11 -2.13 3.59 -16.75
C GLU A 11 -0.86 4.25 -16.22
N ALA A 12 -1.03 5.22 -15.32
CA ALA A 12 0.06 5.75 -14.51
C ALA A 12 0.26 4.83 -13.29
N VAL A 13 1.44 4.23 -13.17
CA VAL A 13 1.83 3.39 -12.05
C VAL A 13 2.74 4.18 -11.12
N VAL A 14 2.23 4.49 -9.93
CA VAL A 14 2.99 5.09 -8.84
C VAL A 14 3.40 3.99 -7.87
N SER A 15 4.69 3.93 -7.54
CA SER A 15 5.25 2.98 -6.59
C SER A 15 5.91 3.72 -5.44
N ILE A 16 5.63 3.28 -4.22
CA ILE A 16 6.25 3.78 -2.99
C ILE A 16 6.92 2.58 -2.32
N SER A 17 8.23 2.67 -2.07
CA SER A 17 9.03 1.60 -1.48
C SER A 17 9.87 2.13 -0.32
N ASP A 18 9.91 1.36 0.75
CA ASP A 18 10.84 1.53 1.86
C ASP A 18 11.67 0.25 2.08
N GLU A 19 12.70 0.36 2.91
CA GLU A 19 13.60 -0.75 3.29
C GLU A 19 13.30 -1.22 4.73
N GLY A 20 12.09 -0.98 5.22
CA GLY A 20 11.67 -1.40 6.55
C GLY A 20 11.41 -2.91 6.64
N HIS A 21 10.95 -3.34 7.81
CA HIS A 21 10.66 -4.74 8.14
C HIS A 21 9.48 -5.35 7.33
N GLY A 22 8.79 -4.55 6.53
CA GLY A 22 7.63 -4.98 5.75
C GLY A 22 6.41 -5.32 6.61
N ILE A 23 5.45 -6.04 6.00
CA ILE A 23 4.15 -6.35 6.59
C ILE A 23 4.09 -7.85 7.00
N PRO A 24 3.98 -8.15 8.31
CA PRO A 24 3.77 -9.51 8.81
C PRO A 24 2.56 -10.19 8.17
N ILE A 25 2.66 -11.50 7.91
CA ILE A 25 1.60 -12.30 7.25
C ILE A 25 0.20 -12.07 7.85
N PRO A 26 0.00 -12.07 9.18
CA PRO A 26 -1.33 -11.91 9.78
C PRO A 26 -1.98 -10.55 9.52
N PHE A 27 -1.20 -9.54 9.14
CA PHE A 27 -1.68 -8.17 8.94
C PHE A 27 -1.99 -7.86 7.47
N ARG A 28 -1.48 -8.66 6.53
CA ARG A 28 -1.60 -8.42 5.08
C ARG A 28 -3.04 -8.27 4.59
N SER A 29 -3.98 -9.02 5.17
CA SER A 29 -5.40 -8.91 4.84
C SER A 29 -6.11 -7.74 5.52
N LYS A 30 -5.49 -7.13 6.54
CA LYS A 30 -6.08 -6.11 7.40
C LYS A 30 -5.55 -4.71 7.12
N ILE A 31 -4.42 -4.55 6.42
CA ILE A 31 -3.76 -3.25 6.23
C ILE A 31 -4.63 -2.17 5.57
N PHE A 32 -5.68 -2.56 4.84
CA PHE A 32 -6.62 -1.64 4.20
C PHE A 32 -7.90 -1.42 5.02
N PHE A 33 -8.07 -2.12 6.14
CA PHE A 33 -9.28 -2.01 6.95
C PHE A 33 -9.28 -0.68 7.72
N PRO A 34 -10.45 -0.01 7.81
CA PRO A 34 -10.56 1.22 8.60
C PRO A 34 -10.06 1.02 10.03
N ASN A 35 -9.32 2.01 10.53
CA ASN A 35 -8.78 2.04 11.89
C ASN A 35 -7.77 0.92 12.22
N PHE A 36 -7.29 0.16 11.24
CA PHE A 36 -6.23 -0.81 11.47
C PHE A 36 -4.86 -0.12 11.54
N SER A 37 -4.16 -0.29 12.66
CA SER A 37 -2.79 0.20 12.86
C SER A 37 -1.97 -0.81 13.67
N THR A 38 -0.69 -0.95 13.30
CA THR A 38 0.32 -1.67 14.09
C THR A 38 1.17 -0.72 14.94
N ARG A 39 0.94 0.59 14.83
CA ARG A 39 1.64 1.64 15.58
C ARG A 39 0.76 2.10 16.74
N ALA A 40 1.37 2.27 17.92
CA ALA A 40 0.67 2.68 19.15
C ALA A 40 -0.11 4.00 18.98
N GLU A 41 0.44 4.97 18.24
CA GLU A 41 -0.18 6.28 17.97
C GLU A 41 -0.82 6.39 16.58
N GLY A 42 -0.93 5.29 15.84
CA GLY A 42 -1.49 5.32 14.48
C GLY A 42 -3.01 5.22 14.48
N ASN A 43 -3.69 6.17 13.81
CA ASN A 43 -5.15 6.17 13.67
C ASN A 43 -5.69 5.15 12.65
N GLY A 44 -4.84 4.54 11.82
CA GLY A 44 -5.23 3.51 10.85
C GLY A 44 -6.12 4.01 9.70
N LEU A 45 -6.10 5.32 9.38
CA LEU A 45 -6.93 5.89 8.32
C LEU A 45 -6.22 6.02 6.98
N GLY A 46 -4.89 6.14 6.97
CA GLY A 46 -4.13 6.47 5.76
C GLY A 46 -4.33 5.49 4.59
N LEU A 47 -4.08 4.19 4.80
CA LEU A 47 -4.21 3.19 3.73
C LEU A 47 -5.66 2.97 3.30
N THR A 48 -6.62 3.13 4.21
CA THR A 48 -8.05 3.10 3.90
C THR A 48 -8.45 4.26 3.00
N SER A 49 -8.00 5.49 3.30
CA SER A 49 -8.23 6.64 2.45
C SER A 49 -7.57 6.48 1.08
N CYS A 50 -6.33 5.98 1.01
CA CYS A 50 -5.69 5.69 -0.28
C CYS A 50 -6.51 4.70 -1.11
N ARG A 51 -7.04 3.64 -0.49
CA ARG A 51 -7.87 2.66 -1.17
C ARG A 51 -9.16 3.28 -1.71
N GLN A 52 -9.87 4.05 -0.88
CA GLN A 52 -11.08 4.74 -1.29
C GLN A 52 -10.83 5.69 -2.47
N ILE A 53 -9.81 6.56 -2.37
CA ILE A 53 -9.49 7.52 -3.42
C ILE A 53 -9.10 6.81 -4.72
N ILE A 54 -8.25 5.79 -4.64
CA ILE A 54 -7.72 5.11 -5.84
C ILE A 54 -8.78 4.19 -6.47
N GLU A 55 -9.41 3.32 -5.68
CA GLU A 55 -10.33 2.29 -6.20
C GLU A 55 -11.74 2.85 -6.44
N GLU A 56 -12.29 3.65 -5.51
CA GLU A 56 -13.68 4.12 -5.61
C GLU A 56 -13.81 5.41 -6.41
N GLU A 57 -12.95 6.41 -6.16
CA GLU A 57 -13.07 7.72 -6.83
C GLU A 57 -12.42 7.76 -8.22
N HIS A 58 -11.34 7.00 -8.43
CA HIS A 58 -10.56 7.03 -9.68
C HIS A 58 -10.60 5.73 -10.49
N GLY A 59 -11.25 4.66 -9.98
CA GLY A 59 -11.37 3.38 -10.70
C GLY A 59 -10.04 2.64 -10.93
N GLY A 60 -9.00 2.97 -10.15
CA GLY A 60 -7.69 2.36 -10.21
C GLY A 60 -7.57 1.11 -9.32
N SER A 61 -6.32 0.71 -9.04
CA SER A 61 -6.04 -0.39 -8.12
C SER A 61 -4.91 -0.04 -7.15
N LEU A 62 -5.05 -0.46 -5.89
CA LEU A 62 -4.02 -0.31 -4.88
C LEU A 62 -3.53 -1.69 -4.44
N THR A 63 -2.25 -1.97 -4.68
CA THR A 63 -1.63 -3.24 -4.31
C THR A 63 -0.33 -2.99 -3.56
N PHE A 64 0.14 -3.99 -2.82
CA PHE A 64 1.46 -3.98 -2.21
C PHE A 64 2.22 -5.23 -2.64
N THR A 65 3.54 -5.12 -2.67
CA THR A 65 4.44 -6.25 -2.88
C THR A 65 5.46 -6.29 -1.76
N LEU A 66 6.01 -7.46 -1.50
CA LEU A 66 7.13 -7.61 -0.58
C LEU A 66 8.40 -7.83 -1.39
N PRO A 67 9.56 -7.34 -0.92
CA PRO A 67 10.82 -7.66 -1.55
C PRO A 67 10.93 -9.18 -1.67
N ARG A 68 11.33 -9.65 -2.86
CA ARG A 68 11.51 -11.08 -3.13
C ARG A 68 12.51 -11.61 -2.12
N GLN A 69 12.07 -12.44 -1.18
CA GLN A 69 13.01 -13.15 -0.32
C GLN A 69 13.81 -14.08 -1.23
N SER A 70 15.08 -13.73 -1.43
CA SER A 70 16.04 -14.65 -2.04
C SER A 70 16.16 -15.80 -1.06
N LYS A 71 15.86 -17.02 -1.53
CA LYS A 71 16.26 -18.25 -0.85
C LYS A 71 17.78 -18.28 -0.67
#